data_AF-A0A396IVH9-F1
#
_entry.id   AF-A0A396IVH9-F1
#
_cell.length_a   1.000
_cell.length_b   1.000
_cell.length_c   1.000
_cell.angle_alpha   90.00
_cell.angle_beta   90.00
_cell.angle_gamma   90.00
#
_symmetry.space_group_name_H-M   'P 1'
#
loop_
_entity.id
_entity.type
_entity.pdbx_description
1 polymer ?
#
loop_
_entity_poly.entity_id
_entity_poly.type
_entity_poly.pdbx_seq_one_letter_code
_entity_poly.pdbx_strand_id
1 'polypeptide(L)'
;MEDINILIEEDPILALEKLLTGVQSFSIETLLQELKTFMESLSDLDHLVSNQESKKKLISLFHGLNLHQGLLPSDVKEYVEKVQNFFKDNIIKHATSQEVIEKHNQLLDSKTDLMNKLLSAKSSQTHIDDKTSTAKAKIQELSLQIDELRKKLADLENQRDDLNSVLNQCDVQMKKLKAECSKWAQQSEELLSALALSEVNAKEIERARTLAKEGFTNLKSLFPTF
;
A
#
# COMPACT_ATOMS: atom_id res chain seq x y z
N MET A 1 79.88 27.15 -31.65
CA MET A 1 80.27 27.19 -33.09
C MET A 1 80.73 25.81 -33.55
N GLU A 2 81.45 25.03 -32.73
CA GLU A 2 81.73 23.60 -32.98
C GLU A 2 80.51 22.77 -33.44
N ASP A 3 79.35 22.93 -32.79
CA ASP A 3 78.13 22.14 -33.10
C ASP A 3 77.53 22.36 -34.49
N ILE A 4 77.76 23.52 -35.13
CA ILE A 4 77.22 23.79 -36.47
C ILE A 4 78.09 23.12 -37.52
N ASN A 5 79.42 23.09 -37.33
CA ASN A 5 80.33 22.47 -38.29
C ASN A 5 80.14 20.95 -38.38
N ILE A 6 79.84 20.28 -37.27
CA ILE A 6 79.49 18.85 -37.27
C ILE A 6 78.13 18.62 -37.98
N LEU A 7 77.15 19.47 -37.70
CA LEU A 7 75.84 19.43 -38.37
C LEU A 7 75.93 19.64 -39.90
N ILE A 8 76.89 20.44 -40.38
CA ILE A 8 77.10 20.69 -41.82
C ILE A 8 77.61 19.43 -42.53
N GLU A 9 78.39 18.59 -41.86
CA GLU A 9 78.91 17.34 -42.45
C GLU A 9 77.87 16.22 -42.48
N GLU A 10 77.02 16.14 -41.44
CA GLU A 10 76.02 15.07 -41.31
C GLU A 10 74.68 15.40 -41.98
N ASP A 11 74.21 16.64 -41.91
CA ASP A 11 72.97 17.11 -42.52
C ASP A 11 73.06 18.60 -42.94
N PRO A 12 73.63 18.89 -44.12
CA PRO A 12 73.91 20.25 -44.58
C PRO A 12 72.66 21.15 -44.65
N ILE A 13 71.48 20.55 -44.83
CA ILE A 13 70.20 21.25 -44.95
C ILE A 13 69.73 21.69 -43.55
N LEU A 14 69.87 20.82 -42.56
CA LEU A 14 69.58 21.12 -41.14
C LEU A 14 70.46 22.24 -40.61
N ALA A 15 71.74 22.22 -40.96
CA ALA A 15 72.67 23.28 -40.60
C ALA A 15 72.26 24.63 -41.19
N LEU A 16 71.84 24.65 -42.46
CA LEU A 16 71.38 25.85 -43.15
C LEU A 16 70.09 26.40 -42.51
N GLU A 17 69.16 25.54 -42.14
CA GLU A 17 67.87 25.92 -41.56
C GLU A 17 68.00 26.42 -40.12
N LYS A 18 68.85 25.77 -39.30
CA LYS A 18 69.21 26.22 -37.94
C LYS A 18 69.87 27.59 -37.95
N LEU A 19 70.64 27.89 -38.99
CA LEU A 19 71.33 29.17 -39.19
C LEU A 19 70.39 30.27 -39.69
N LEU A 20 69.34 29.93 -40.44
CA LEU A 20 68.37 30.89 -40.99
C LEU A 20 67.20 31.19 -40.05
N THR A 21 66.77 30.25 -39.21
CA THR A 21 65.53 30.39 -38.41
C THR A 21 65.78 30.59 -36.92
N GLY A 22 66.99 30.30 -36.41
CA GLY A 22 67.33 30.41 -34.99
C GLY A 22 66.58 29.43 -34.07
N VAL A 23 65.74 28.55 -34.62
CA VAL A 23 65.02 27.50 -33.91
C VAL A 23 65.70 26.17 -34.21
N GLN A 24 65.80 25.30 -33.21
CA GLN A 24 66.32 23.94 -33.36
C GLN A 24 65.32 23.14 -34.22
N SER A 25 65.50 23.14 -35.55
CA SER A 25 64.78 22.21 -36.42
C SER A 25 65.32 20.80 -36.18
N PHE A 26 64.41 19.83 -36.18
CA PHE A 26 64.73 18.42 -36.02
C PHE A 26 65.02 17.84 -37.41
N SER A 27 66.06 17.00 -37.54
CA SER A 27 66.32 16.33 -38.82
C SER A 27 65.14 15.44 -39.21
N ILE A 28 64.93 15.25 -40.52
CA ILE A 28 63.89 14.36 -41.05
C ILE A 28 64.04 12.95 -40.47
N GLU A 29 65.29 12.47 -40.35
CA GLU A 29 65.62 11.19 -39.76
C GLU A 29 65.23 11.12 -38.27
N THR A 30 65.47 12.19 -37.51
CA THR A 30 65.05 12.31 -36.11
C THR A 30 63.53 12.29 -35.98
N LEU A 31 62.81 13.02 -36.84
CA LEU A 31 61.34 13.08 -36.83
C LEU A 31 60.71 11.72 -37.18
N LEU A 32 61.26 11.00 -38.16
CA LEU A 32 60.81 9.66 -38.53
C LEU A 32 61.10 8.63 -37.43
N GLN A 33 62.27 8.72 -36.79
CA GLN A 33 62.63 7.86 -35.68
C GLN A 33 61.74 8.12 -34.45
N GLU A 34 61.45 9.38 -34.13
CA GLU A 34 60.51 9.72 -33.06
C GLU A 34 59.08 9.28 -33.37
N LEU A 35 58.63 9.40 -34.63
CA LEU A 35 57.33 8.86 -35.05
C LEU A 35 57.29 7.34 -34.90
N LYS A 36 58.35 6.63 -35.30
CA LYS A 36 58.47 5.19 -35.13
C LYS A 36 58.42 4.78 -33.66
N THR A 37 59.23 5.40 -32.80
CA THR A 37 59.23 5.13 -31.36
C THR A 37 57.88 5.47 -30.73
N PHE A 38 57.23 6.55 -31.19
CA PHE A 38 55.87 6.89 -30.76
C PHE A 38 54.87 5.79 -31.12
N MET A 39 54.90 5.30 -32.37
CA MET A 39 54.04 4.20 -32.83
C MET A 39 54.29 2.89 -32.07
N GLU A 40 55.56 2.57 -31.78
CA GLU A 40 55.93 1.38 -31.00
C GLU A 40 55.57 1.50 -29.51
N SER A 41 55.51 2.72 -28.99
CA SER A 41 55.09 2.99 -27.60
C SER A 41 53.58 2.98 -27.39
N LEU A 42 52.79 2.99 -28.47
CA LEU A 42 51.34 2.93 -28.39
C LEU A 42 50.89 1.48 -28.14
N SER A 43 50.29 1.24 -26.98
CA SER A 43 49.70 -0.05 -26.61
C SER A 43 48.39 -0.32 -27.35
N ASP A 44 47.53 0.69 -27.45
CA ASP A 44 46.24 0.63 -28.15
C ASP A 44 45.80 2.03 -28.63
N LEU A 45 44.73 2.06 -29.44
CA LEU A 45 44.13 3.30 -29.93
C LEU A 45 43.44 4.07 -28.79
N ASP A 46 42.93 3.38 -27.78
CA ASP A 46 42.31 3.95 -26.58
C ASP A 46 43.27 4.89 -25.82
N HIS A 47 44.51 4.47 -25.65
CA HIS A 47 45.57 5.24 -24.99
C HIS A 47 45.90 6.52 -25.78
N LEU A 48 45.97 6.44 -27.12
CA LEU A 48 46.18 7.62 -27.96
C LEU A 48 44.99 8.58 -27.90
N VAL A 49 43.77 8.07 -27.91
CA VAL A 49 42.54 8.88 -27.90
C VAL A 49 42.30 9.50 -26.52
N SER A 50 42.74 8.89 -25.44
CA SER A 50 42.57 9.40 -24.08
C SER A 50 43.68 10.36 -23.65
N ASN A 51 44.88 10.23 -24.21
CA ASN A 51 46.05 11.02 -23.81
C ASN A 51 46.25 12.27 -24.69
N GLN A 52 45.93 13.45 -24.13
CA GLN A 52 46.10 14.73 -24.82
C GLN A 52 47.56 15.07 -25.13
N GLU A 53 48.51 14.62 -24.31
CA GLU A 53 49.95 14.77 -24.53
C GLU A 53 50.37 14.00 -25.78
N SER A 54 49.93 12.74 -25.89
CA SER A 54 50.21 11.88 -27.04
C SER A 54 49.61 12.45 -28.33
N LYS A 55 48.39 13.00 -28.29
CA LYS A 55 47.80 13.69 -29.45
C LYS A 55 48.60 14.90 -29.89
N LYS A 56 49.01 15.76 -28.96
CA LYS A 56 49.82 16.95 -29.25
C LYS A 56 51.17 16.55 -29.83
N LYS A 57 51.82 15.53 -29.27
CA LYS A 57 53.09 15.00 -29.77
C LYS A 57 52.96 14.48 -31.20
N LEU A 58 51.91 13.70 -31.49
CA LEU A 58 51.63 13.20 -32.84
C LEU A 58 51.36 14.34 -33.84
N ILE A 59 50.59 15.36 -33.45
CA ILE A 59 50.33 16.56 -34.29
C ILE A 59 51.65 17.30 -34.57
N SER A 60 52.51 17.47 -33.57
CA SER A 60 53.81 18.11 -33.71
C SER A 60 54.74 17.35 -34.66
N LEU A 61 54.79 16.02 -34.53
CA LEU A 61 55.58 15.15 -35.42
C LEU A 61 55.12 15.26 -36.88
N PHE A 62 53.81 15.22 -37.12
CA PHE A 62 53.28 15.43 -38.47
C PHE A 62 53.49 16.84 -38.99
N HIS A 63 53.46 17.86 -38.14
CA HIS A 63 53.77 19.23 -38.55
C HIS A 63 55.22 19.35 -39.04
N GLY A 64 56.18 18.81 -38.28
CA GLY A 64 57.59 18.76 -38.68
C GLY A 64 57.80 17.98 -39.98
N LEU A 65 57.22 16.79 -40.11
CA LEU A 65 57.34 15.97 -41.33
C LEU A 65 56.71 16.63 -42.57
N ASN A 66 55.64 17.41 -42.40
CA ASN A 66 55.01 18.16 -43.49
C ASN A 66 55.79 19.41 -43.90
N LEU A 67 56.55 20.05 -42.99
CA LEU A 67 57.44 21.16 -43.34
C LEU A 67 58.57 20.71 -44.28
N HIS A 68 59.03 19.47 -44.14
CA HIS A 68 60.09 18.88 -44.96
C HIS A 68 59.58 18.00 -46.11
N GLN A 69 58.31 18.16 -46.50
CA GLN A 69 57.65 17.26 -47.47
C GLN A 69 58.32 17.21 -48.86
N GLY A 70 59.02 18.27 -49.25
CA GLY A 70 59.79 18.33 -50.51
C GLY A 70 61.09 17.53 -50.52
N LEU A 71 61.56 17.10 -49.33
CA LEU A 71 62.82 16.36 -49.13
C LEU A 71 62.58 14.88 -48.83
N LEU A 72 61.32 14.46 -48.67
CA LEU A 72 60.96 13.07 -48.39
C LEU A 72 60.96 12.23 -49.68
N PRO A 73 61.54 11.01 -49.68
CA PRO A 73 61.32 10.02 -50.72
C PRO A 73 59.83 9.71 -50.89
N SER A 74 59.41 9.39 -52.12
CA SER A 74 57.99 9.15 -52.45
C SER A 74 57.33 8.12 -51.53
N ASP A 75 58.04 7.03 -51.22
CA ASP A 75 57.54 5.92 -50.40
C ASP A 75 57.29 6.35 -48.95
N VAL A 76 58.14 7.23 -48.41
CA VAL A 76 58.03 7.77 -47.05
C VAL A 76 56.89 8.78 -46.98
N LYS A 77 56.74 9.61 -48.02
CA LYS A 77 55.64 10.57 -48.13
C LYS A 77 54.28 9.86 -48.12
N GLU A 78 54.14 8.80 -48.90
CA GLU A 78 52.92 7.97 -48.95
C GLU A 78 52.63 7.33 -47.59
N TYR A 79 53.66 6.82 -46.91
CA TYR A 79 53.51 6.27 -45.56
C TYR A 79 53.01 7.31 -44.55
N VAL A 80 53.67 8.48 -44.47
CA VAL A 80 53.29 9.56 -43.55
C VAL A 80 51.84 10.01 -43.81
N GLU A 81 51.45 10.14 -45.07
CA GLU A 81 50.10 10.53 -45.46
C GLU A 81 49.05 9.47 -45.06
N LYS A 82 49.34 8.18 -45.26
CA LYS A 82 48.47 7.07 -44.82
C LYS A 82 48.29 7.05 -43.31
N VAL A 83 49.38 7.21 -42.56
CA VAL A 83 49.35 7.21 -41.09
C VAL A 83 48.57 8.42 -40.58
N GLN A 84 48.79 9.60 -41.17
CA GLN A 84 48.09 10.83 -40.80
C GLN A 84 46.58 10.75 -41.08
N ASN A 85 46.18 10.17 -42.22
CA ASN A 85 44.78 9.94 -42.56
C ASN A 85 44.13 8.88 -41.66
N PHE A 86 44.84 7.79 -41.37
CA PHE A 86 44.38 6.78 -40.41
C PHE A 86 44.07 7.41 -39.05
N PHE A 87 44.96 8.23 -38.51
CA PHE A 87 44.73 8.86 -37.21
C PHE A 87 43.62 9.90 -37.23
N LYS A 88 43.54 10.75 -38.26
CA LYS A 88 42.42 11.70 -38.40
C LYS A 88 41.07 10.99 -38.40
N ASP A 89 40.94 9.94 -39.21
CA ASP A 89 39.68 9.24 -39.38
C ASP A 89 39.31 8.40 -38.14
N ASN A 90 40.30 7.74 -37.53
CA ASN A 90 40.02 6.82 -36.43
C ASN A 90 39.89 7.55 -35.08
N ILE A 91 40.61 8.65 -34.82
CA ILE A 91 40.49 9.38 -33.54
C ILE A 91 39.08 9.94 -33.35
N ILE A 92 38.50 10.55 -34.40
CA ILE A 92 37.15 11.13 -34.33
C ILE A 92 36.09 10.03 -34.20
N LYS A 93 36.21 8.97 -35.00
CA LYS A 93 35.29 7.83 -34.96
C LYS A 93 35.35 7.10 -33.62
N HIS A 94 36.55 6.91 -33.07
CA HIS A 94 36.75 6.23 -31.79
C HIS A 94 36.10 6.99 -30.62
N ALA A 95 36.35 8.30 -30.51
CA ALA A 95 35.72 9.13 -29.48
C ALA A 95 34.18 9.08 -29.55
N THR A 96 33.64 9.14 -30.76
CA THR A 96 32.18 9.03 -31.00
C THR A 96 31.65 7.65 -30.58
N SER A 97 32.33 6.58 -30.98
CA SER A 97 31.95 5.21 -30.64
C SER A 97 31.97 4.97 -29.13
N GLN A 98 32.96 5.51 -28.42
CA GLN A 98 33.08 5.33 -26.97
C GLN A 98 31.97 6.03 -26.20
N GLU A 99 31.60 7.25 -26.61
CA GLU A 99 30.44 7.97 -26.05
C GLU A 99 29.14 7.17 -26.26
N VAL A 100 28.98 6.55 -27.44
CA VAL A 100 27.82 5.71 -27.75
C VAL A 100 27.80 4.46 -26.87
N ILE A 101 28.94 3.79 -26.67
CA ILE A 101 29.05 2.59 -25.81
C ILE A 101 28.75 2.95 -24.35
N GLU A 102 29.28 4.07 -23.84
CA GLU A 102 29.02 4.51 -22.48
C GLU A 102 27.54 4.82 -22.26
N LYS A 103 26.92 5.58 -23.17
CA LYS A 103 25.46 5.81 -23.15
C LYS A 103 24.66 4.51 -23.23
N HIS A 104 25.10 3.55 -24.04
CA HIS A 104 24.43 2.25 -24.15
C HIS A 104 24.46 1.49 -22.82
N ASN A 105 25.61 1.44 -22.14
CA ASN A 105 25.75 0.77 -20.85
C ASN A 105 24.88 1.45 -19.78
N GLN A 106 24.86 2.80 -19.73
CA GLN A 106 23.99 3.55 -18.81
C GLN A 106 22.50 3.25 -19.05
N LEU A 107 22.08 3.12 -20.31
CA LEU A 107 20.72 2.73 -20.67
C LEU A 107 20.42 1.29 -20.26
N LEU A 108 21.39 0.38 -20.36
CA LEU A 108 21.24 -1.02 -19.98
C LEU A 108 21.06 -1.17 -18.46
N ASP A 109 21.82 -0.41 -17.68
CA ASP A 109 21.69 -0.33 -16.21
C ASP A 109 20.32 0.25 -15.82
N SER A 110 19.93 1.37 -16.45
CA SER A 110 18.63 2.01 -16.22
C SER A 110 17.46 1.08 -16.57
N LYS A 111 17.57 0.32 -17.66
CA LYS A 111 16.59 -0.71 -18.05
C LYS A 111 16.47 -1.79 -16.97
N THR A 112 17.60 -2.24 -16.43
CA THR A 112 17.63 -3.29 -15.39
C THR A 112 16.99 -2.80 -14.10
N ASP A 113 17.31 -1.59 -13.65
CA ASP A 113 16.68 -0.95 -12.49
C ASP A 113 15.15 -0.81 -12.67
N LEU A 114 14.71 -0.33 -13.82
CA LEU A 114 13.28 -0.21 -14.14
C LEU A 114 12.58 -1.58 -14.14
N MET A 115 13.21 -2.62 -14.69
CA MET A 115 12.67 -3.98 -14.68
C MET A 115 12.48 -4.50 -13.25
N ASN A 116 13.46 -4.27 -12.37
CA ASN A 116 13.39 -4.68 -10.96
C ASN A 116 12.30 -3.93 -10.20
N LYS A 117 12.18 -2.61 -10.42
CA LYS A 117 11.10 -1.80 -9.86
C LYS A 117 9.73 -2.28 -10.32
N LEU A 118 9.59 -2.62 -11.60
CA LEU A 118 8.33 -3.13 -12.15
C LEU A 118 7.95 -4.49 -11.54
N LEU A 119 8.93 -5.40 -11.36
CA LEU A 119 8.70 -6.69 -10.70
C LEU A 119 8.27 -6.52 -9.24
N SER A 120 8.92 -5.61 -8.50
CA SER A 120 8.56 -5.28 -7.13
C SER A 120 7.15 -4.68 -7.03
N ALA A 121 6.82 -3.75 -7.93
CA ALA A 121 5.48 -3.16 -8.02
C ALA A 121 4.41 -4.21 -8.32
N LYS A 122 4.67 -5.13 -9.25
CA LYS A 122 3.77 -6.23 -9.59
C LYS A 122 3.52 -7.17 -8.40
N SER A 123 4.58 -7.53 -7.68
CA SER A 123 4.45 -8.36 -6.46
C SER A 123 3.63 -7.65 -5.38
N SER A 124 3.87 -6.35 -5.18
CA SER A 124 3.12 -5.53 -4.24
C SER A 124 1.64 -5.45 -4.61
N GLN A 125 1.34 -5.31 -5.91
CA GLN A 125 -0.02 -5.30 -6.43
C GLN A 125 -0.76 -6.62 -6.15
N THR A 126 -0.15 -7.77 -6.46
CA THR A 126 -0.75 -9.08 -6.14
C THR A 126 -1.10 -9.21 -4.66
N HIS A 127 -0.18 -8.83 -3.78
CA HIS A 127 -0.41 -8.89 -2.33
C HIS A 127 -1.53 -7.94 -1.87
N ILE A 128 -1.67 -6.76 -2.48
CA ILE A 128 -2.79 -5.84 -2.20
C ILE A 128 -4.12 -6.45 -2.67
N ASP A 129 -4.14 -7.08 -3.84
CA ASP A 129 -5.34 -7.72 -4.39
C ASP A 129 -5.81 -8.88 -3.50
N ASP A 130 -4.88 -9.70 -2.99
CA ASP A 130 -5.16 -10.79 -2.05
C ASP A 130 -5.73 -10.27 -0.72
N LYS A 131 -5.12 -9.21 -0.17
CA LYS A 131 -5.61 -8.55 1.05
C LYS A 131 -7.00 -7.95 0.86
N THR A 132 -7.23 -7.31 -0.29
CA THR A 132 -8.51 -6.71 -0.64
C THR A 132 -9.60 -7.78 -0.75
N SER A 133 -9.30 -8.90 -1.41
CA SER A 133 -10.22 -10.03 -1.54
C SER A 133 -10.56 -10.64 -0.18
N THR A 134 -9.56 -10.83 0.68
CA THR A 134 -9.74 -11.31 2.06
C THR A 134 -10.61 -10.37 2.89
N ALA A 135 -10.36 -9.07 2.81
CA ALA A 135 -11.15 -8.06 3.52
C ALA A 135 -12.61 -8.06 3.04
N LYS A 136 -12.83 -8.15 1.73
CA LYS A 136 -14.17 -8.21 1.14
C LYS A 136 -14.96 -9.43 1.62
N ALA A 137 -14.33 -10.60 1.68
CA ALA A 137 -14.96 -11.82 2.21
C ALA A 137 -15.39 -11.65 3.68
N LYS A 138 -14.50 -11.10 4.53
CA LYS A 138 -14.82 -10.83 5.93
C LYS A 138 -15.95 -9.82 6.11
N ILE A 139 -16.00 -8.78 5.29
CA ILE A 139 -17.10 -7.79 5.31
C ILE A 139 -18.43 -8.46 4.98
N GLN A 140 -18.47 -9.34 3.97
CA GLN A 140 -19.68 -10.09 3.62
C GLN A 140 -20.14 -11.02 4.75
N GLU A 141 -19.21 -11.75 5.36
CA GLU A 141 -19.51 -12.62 6.50
C GLU A 141 -20.08 -11.83 7.69
N LEU A 142 -19.44 -10.71 8.06
CA LEU A 142 -19.95 -9.83 9.12
C LEU A 142 -21.32 -9.25 8.78
N SER A 143 -21.57 -8.91 7.51
CA SER A 143 -22.87 -8.40 7.08
C SER A 143 -23.97 -9.45 7.27
N LEU A 144 -23.71 -10.72 6.94
CA LEU A 144 -24.65 -11.81 7.17
C LEU A 144 -24.94 -12.02 8.66
N GLN A 145 -23.90 -11.94 9.51
CA GLN A 145 -24.08 -12.03 10.98
C GLN A 145 -24.94 -10.89 11.52
N ILE A 146 -24.76 -9.67 11.01
CA ILE A 146 -25.59 -8.51 11.38
C ILE A 146 -27.06 -8.76 11.02
N ASP A 147 -27.34 -9.29 9.83
CA ASP A 147 -28.71 -9.55 9.40
C ASP A 147 -29.37 -10.66 10.22
N GLU A 148 -28.62 -11.69 10.62
CA GLU A 148 -29.12 -12.72 11.53
C GLU A 148 -29.44 -12.14 12.92
N LEU A 149 -28.58 -11.29 13.45
CA LEU A 149 -28.80 -10.62 14.74
C LEU A 149 -30.01 -9.69 14.70
N ARG A 150 -30.22 -8.96 13.60
CA ARG A 150 -31.43 -8.13 13.39
C ARG A 150 -32.70 -8.97 13.41
N LYS A 151 -32.69 -10.14 12.77
CA LYS A 151 -33.82 -11.07 12.81
C LYS A 151 -34.11 -11.56 14.22
N LYS A 152 -33.08 -12.01 14.94
CA LYS A 152 -33.22 -12.43 16.35
C LYS A 152 -33.76 -11.33 17.24
N LEU A 153 -33.35 -10.08 17.01
CA LEU A 153 -33.87 -8.93 17.76
C LEU A 153 -35.36 -8.72 17.49
N ALA A 154 -35.79 -8.73 16.23
CA ALA A 154 -37.20 -8.59 15.86
C ALA A 154 -38.07 -9.71 16.47
N ASP A 155 -37.59 -10.95 16.47
CA ASP A 155 -38.29 -12.07 17.10
C ASP A 155 -38.46 -11.87 18.62
N LEU A 156 -37.43 -11.37 19.31
CA LEU A 156 -37.49 -11.05 20.74
C LEU A 156 -38.43 -9.86 21.05
N GLU A 157 -38.46 -8.86 20.17
CA GLU A 157 -39.38 -7.73 20.30
C GLU A 157 -40.84 -8.18 20.20
N ASN A 158 -41.16 -9.06 19.25
CA ASN A 158 -42.49 -9.66 19.12
C ASN A 158 -42.86 -10.48 20.37
N GLN A 159 -41.94 -11.30 20.89
CA GLN A 159 -42.18 -12.09 22.10
C GLN A 159 -42.47 -11.21 23.32
N ARG A 160 -41.73 -10.10 23.48
CA ARG A 160 -41.99 -9.12 24.54
C ARG A 160 -43.40 -8.53 24.41
N ASP A 161 -43.81 -8.17 23.20
CA ASP A 161 -45.09 -7.53 22.96
C ASP A 161 -46.25 -8.50 23.22
N ASP A 162 -46.09 -9.77 22.84
CA ASP A 162 -47.03 -10.85 23.18
C ASP A 162 -47.16 -11.03 24.71
N LEU A 163 -46.04 -11.07 25.43
CA LEU A 163 -46.04 -11.18 26.90
C LEU A 163 -46.70 -9.97 27.58
N ASN A 164 -46.46 -8.76 27.05
CA ASN A 164 -47.14 -7.56 27.55
C ASN A 164 -48.66 -7.62 27.33
N SER A 165 -49.11 -8.16 26.19
CA SER A 165 -50.53 -8.37 25.93
C SER A 165 -51.15 -9.34 26.95
N VAL A 166 -50.47 -10.47 27.21
CA VAL A 166 -50.90 -11.44 28.23
C VAL A 166 -50.94 -10.79 29.62
N LEU A 167 -49.93 -10.02 30.00
CA LEU A 167 -49.87 -9.31 31.28
C LEU A 167 -51.06 -8.36 31.46
N ASN A 168 -51.36 -7.55 30.43
CA ASN A 168 -52.50 -6.64 30.44
C ASN A 168 -53.83 -7.39 30.59
N GLN A 169 -53.98 -8.54 29.93
CA GLN A 169 -55.17 -9.38 30.08
C GLN A 169 -55.31 -9.93 31.50
N CYS A 170 -54.22 -10.43 32.09
CA CYS A 170 -54.19 -10.88 33.47
C CYS A 170 -54.56 -9.76 34.45
N ASP A 171 -54.05 -8.54 34.25
CA ASP A 171 -54.40 -7.38 35.09
C ASP A 171 -55.89 -7.04 35.03
N VAL A 172 -56.50 -7.10 33.84
CA VAL A 172 -57.94 -6.91 33.67
C VAL A 172 -58.73 -8.00 34.41
N GLN A 173 -58.34 -9.27 34.25
CA GLN A 173 -58.99 -10.39 34.95
C GLN A 173 -58.85 -10.28 36.46
N MET A 174 -57.67 -9.88 36.97
CA MET A 174 -57.44 -9.69 38.39
C MET A 174 -58.32 -8.58 38.97
N LYS A 175 -58.47 -7.45 38.27
CA LYS A 175 -59.40 -6.38 38.66
C LYS A 175 -60.84 -6.87 38.71
N LYS A 176 -61.27 -7.67 37.72
CA LYS A 176 -62.61 -8.25 37.68
C LYS A 176 -62.86 -9.19 38.88
N LEU A 177 -61.95 -10.12 39.13
CA LEU A 177 -62.04 -11.04 40.27
C LEU A 177 -62.08 -10.29 41.61
N LYS A 178 -61.27 -9.23 41.77
CA LYS A 178 -61.29 -8.40 42.98
C LYS A 178 -62.65 -7.73 43.20
N ALA A 179 -63.29 -7.26 42.13
CA ALA A 179 -64.63 -6.68 42.18
C ALA A 179 -65.69 -7.73 42.54
N GLU A 180 -65.62 -8.93 41.94
CA GLU A 180 -66.52 -10.05 42.25
C GLU A 180 -66.38 -10.51 43.71
N CYS A 181 -65.15 -10.68 44.21
CA CYS A 181 -64.89 -11.00 45.62
C CYS A 181 -65.46 -9.95 46.57
N SER A 182 -65.35 -8.66 46.24
CA SER A 182 -65.90 -7.57 47.05
C SER A 182 -67.44 -7.65 47.10
N LYS A 183 -68.07 -7.96 45.97
CA LYS A 183 -69.53 -8.18 45.89
C LYS A 183 -69.95 -9.38 46.73
N TRP A 184 -69.25 -10.51 46.63
CA TRP A 184 -69.57 -11.70 47.42
C TRP A 184 -69.38 -11.47 48.92
N ALA A 185 -68.36 -10.71 49.32
CA ALA A 185 -68.15 -10.33 50.72
C ALA A 185 -69.35 -9.53 51.26
N GLN A 186 -69.83 -8.54 50.50
CA GLN A 186 -71.02 -7.77 50.86
C GLN A 186 -72.27 -8.66 50.96
N GLN A 187 -72.51 -9.51 49.97
CA GLN A 187 -73.65 -10.43 49.97
C GLN A 187 -73.63 -11.40 51.16
N SER A 188 -72.44 -11.84 51.57
CA SER A 188 -72.25 -12.69 52.76
C SER A 188 -72.64 -11.96 54.04
N GLU A 189 -72.24 -10.69 54.19
CA GLU A 189 -72.57 -9.85 55.35
C GLU A 189 -74.08 -9.57 55.45
N GLU A 190 -74.72 -9.26 54.32
CA GLU A 190 -76.17 -9.08 54.22
C GLU A 190 -76.92 -10.37 54.64
N LEU A 191 -76.46 -11.53 54.16
CA LEU A 191 -77.05 -12.82 54.49
C LEU A 191 -76.88 -13.19 55.96
N LEU A 192 -75.70 -12.95 56.55
CA LEU A 192 -75.45 -13.17 57.97
C LEU A 192 -76.36 -12.28 58.83
N SER A 193 -76.56 -11.02 58.44
CA SER A 193 -77.45 -10.09 59.13
C SER A 193 -78.91 -10.54 59.06
N ALA A 194 -79.36 -10.96 57.88
CA ALA A 194 -80.71 -11.48 57.67
C ALA A 194 -80.95 -12.78 58.46
N LEU A 195 -79.96 -13.68 58.51
CA LEU A 195 -80.04 -14.93 59.25
C LEU A 195 -80.14 -14.67 60.76
N ALA A 196 -79.32 -13.75 61.30
CA ALA A 196 -79.36 -13.37 62.71
C ALA A 196 -80.73 -12.79 63.11
N LEU A 197 -81.30 -11.91 62.26
CA LEU A 197 -82.64 -11.36 62.48
C LEU A 197 -83.72 -12.46 62.45
N SER A 198 -83.64 -13.37 61.47
CA SER A 198 -84.57 -14.50 61.37
C SER A 198 -84.49 -15.42 62.58
N GLU A 199 -83.29 -15.65 63.13
CA GLU A 199 -83.09 -16.49 64.31
C GLU A 199 -83.72 -15.86 65.56
N VAL A 200 -83.59 -14.54 65.74
CA VAL A 200 -84.25 -13.80 66.81
C VAL A 200 -85.78 -13.92 66.69
N ASN A 201 -86.32 -13.66 65.49
CA ASN A 201 -87.76 -13.75 65.23
C ASN A 201 -88.29 -15.18 65.48
N ALA A 202 -87.57 -16.21 65.04
CA ALA A 202 -87.95 -17.60 65.27
C ALA A 202 -87.99 -17.95 66.77
N LYS A 203 -86.99 -17.51 67.55
CA LYS A 203 -86.97 -17.69 69.01
C LYS A 203 -88.15 -16.99 69.69
N GLU A 204 -88.51 -15.79 69.25
CA GLU A 204 -89.65 -15.05 69.78
C GLU A 204 -90.98 -15.74 69.47
N ILE A 205 -91.18 -16.20 68.23
CA ILE A 205 -92.37 -16.95 67.83
C ILE A 205 -92.50 -18.25 68.65
N GLU A 206 -91.42 -19.00 68.84
CA GLU A 206 -91.47 -20.24 69.61
C GLU A 206 -91.80 -20.00 71.09
N ARG A 207 -91.28 -18.91 71.68
CA ARG A 207 -91.68 -18.46 73.03
C ARG A 207 -93.18 -18.12 73.08
N ALA A 208 -93.67 -17.32 72.14
CA ALA A 208 -95.09 -16.96 72.06
C ALA A 208 -95.98 -18.18 71.90
N ARG A 209 -95.57 -19.15 71.07
CA ARG A 209 -96.26 -20.43 70.88
C ARG A 209 -96.31 -21.25 72.17
N THR A 210 -95.20 -21.30 72.92
CA THR A 210 -95.12 -22.04 74.18
C THR A 210 -96.06 -21.44 75.22
N LEU A 211 -96.03 -20.11 75.40
CA LEU A 211 -96.96 -19.39 76.28
C LEU A 211 -98.43 -19.59 75.87
N ALA A 212 -98.73 -19.58 74.57
CA ALA A 212 -100.08 -19.85 74.08
C ALA A 212 -100.54 -21.28 74.40
N LYS A 213 -99.66 -22.29 74.28
CA LYS A 213 -99.97 -23.68 74.65
C LYS A 213 -100.22 -23.82 76.16
N GLU A 214 -99.40 -23.18 76.99
CA GLU A 214 -99.58 -23.17 78.44
C GLU A 214 -100.89 -22.47 78.83
N GLY A 215 -101.15 -21.29 78.26
CA GLY A 215 -102.39 -20.54 78.45
C GLY A 215 -103.63 -21.35 78.04
N PHE A 216 -103.58 -22.06 76.92
CA PHE A 216 -104.66 -22.95 76.48
C PHE A 216 -104.85 -24.14 77.43
N THR A 217 -103.77 -24.71 77.96
CA THR A 217 -103.83 -25.81 78.94
C THR A 217 -104.47 -25.34 80.25
N ASN A 218 -104.10 -24.14 80.73
CA ASN A 218 -104.70 -23.51 81.90
C ASN A 218 -106.19 -23.19 81.68
N LEU A 219 -106.58 -22.74 80.49
CA LEU A 219 -108.00 -22.54 80.16
C LEU A 219 -108.77 -23.87 80.23
N LYS A 220 -108.18 -24.95 79.71
CA LYS A 220 -108.78 -26.29 79.70
C LYS A 220 -109.00 -26.84 81.13
N SER A 221 -108.09 -26.55 82.07
CA SER A 221 -108.23 -26.99 83.47
C SER A 221 -109.27 -26.22 84.28
N LEU A 222 -109.72 -25.05 83.79
CA LEU A 222 -110.79 -24.25 84.40
C LEU A 222 -112.20 -24.72 84.03
N PHE A 223 -112.35 -25.78 83.21
CA PHE A 223 -113.66 -26.33 82.90
C PHE A 223 -114.34 -26.90 84.14
N PRO A 224 -115.61 -26.55 84.41
CA PRO A 224 -116.34 -27.12 85.54
C PRO A 224 -116.53 -28.62 85.36
N THR A 225 -116.11 -29.42 86.34
CA THR A 225 -116.43 -30.84 86.44
C THR A 225 -117.88 -30.98 86.90
N PHE A 226 -118.74 -31.52 86.04
CA PHE A 226 -120.11 -31.92 86.36
C PHE A 226 -120.17 -33.38 86.77
#